data_AF-A0A2N3DZP2-F1
#
_entry.id   AF-A0A2N3DZP2-F1
#
_cell.length_a   1.000
_cell.length_b   1.000
_cell.length_c   1.000
_cell.angle_alpha   90.00
_cell.angle_beta   90.00
_cell.angle_gamma   90.00
#
_symmetry.space_group_name_H-M   'P 1'
#
loop_
_entity.id
_entity.type
_entity.pdbx_description
1 polymer ?
#
loop_
_entity_poly.entity_id
_entity_poly.type
_entity_poly.pdbx_seq_one_letter_code
_entity_poly.pdbx_strand_id
1 'polypeptide(L)'
;MSPSLYTLIEASLPRDRTRTAIEAPDRSRGPRIWSFDDLLATVSRYAALFVRLGLARGDRIALQVEKSPEALAVYLACLRGGFVFLPMNMAYRTDEVDYLVGNAEPSLVICDPSVEAALREICARRG
;
A
#
# COMPACT_ATOMS: atom_id res chain seq x y z
N MET A 1 -16.56 -0.22 21.92
CA MET A 1 -15.97 -0.73 20.66
C MET A 1 -14.48 -0.51 20.74
N SER A 2 -13.64 -1.54 20.58
CA SER A 2 -12.18 -1.38 20.68
C SER A 2 -11.65 -0.51 19.54
N PRO A 3 -10.65 0.35 19.77
CA PRO A 3 -10.07 1.18 18.72
C PRO A 3 -9.43 0.30 17.63
N SER A 4 -9.51 0.76 16.38
CA SER A 4 -8.79 0.11 15.28
C SER A 4 -7.28 0.29 15.43
N LEU A 5 -6.48 -0.59 14.83
CA LEU A 5 -5.02 -0.43 14.82
C LEU A 5 -4.60 0.93 14.23
N TYR A 6 -5.27 1.40 13.17
CA TYR A 6 -4.99 2.71 12.61
C TYR A 6 -5.21 3.85 13.62
N THR A 7 -6.31 3.79 14.38
CA THR A 7 -6.62 4.78 15.43
C THR A 7 -5.55 4.79 16.52
N LEU A 8 -5.05 3.62 16.91
CA LEU A 8 -3.96 3.50 17.89
C LEU A 8 -2.65 4.11 17.35
N ILE A 9 -2.32 3.83 16.08
CA ILE A 9 -1.15 4.42 15.42
C ILE A 9 -1.29 5.94 15.37
N GLU A 10 -2.41 6.46 14.86
CA GLU A 10 -2.65 7.90 14.72
C GLU A 10 -2.59 8.63 16.07
N ALA A 11 -3.11 8.03 17.14
CA ALA A 11 -3.05 8.57 18.50
C ALA A 11 -1.62 8.58 19.09
N SER A 12 -0.74 7.69 18.60
CA SER A 12 0.66 7.62 19.05
C SER A 12 1.60 8.61 18.34
N LEU A 13 1.13 9.27 17.27
CA LEU A 13 1.94 10.21 16.50
C LEU A 13 2.30 11.46 17.31
N PRO A 14 3.47 12.08 17.07
CA PRO A 14 3.86 13.30 17.76
C PRO A 14 2.87 14.43 17.49
N ARG A 15 2.73 15.34 18.47
CA ARG A 15 1.90 16.55 18.32
C ARG A 15 2.41 17.46 17.20
N ASP A 16 3.73 17.65 17.13
CA ASP A 16 4.39 18.31 16.02
C ASP A 16 4.66 17.30 14.90
N ARG A 17 3.87 17.42 13.83
CA ARG A 17 3.88 16.50 12.68
C ARG A 17 4.80 16.95 11.55
N THR A 18 5.45 18.11 11.68
CA THR A 18 6.51 18.54 10.75
C THR A 18 7.81 17.76 10.98
N ARG A 19 7.93 17.08 12.13
CA ARG A 19 9.05 16.20 12.44
C ARG A 19 9.19 15.05 11.45
N THR A 20 10.42 14.61 11.23
CA THR A 20 10.76 13.44 10.42
C THR A 20 10.04 12.18 10.91
N ALA A 21 9.30 11.55 10.01
CA ALA A 21 8.71 10.23 10.17
C ALA A 21 9.58 9.15 9.51
N ILE A 22 10.10 9.42 8.31
CA ILE A 22 10.86 8.45 7.51
C ILE A 22 12.04 9.15 6.84
N GLU A 23 13.21 8.54 6.96
CA GLU A 23 14.38 8.85 6.15
C GLU A 23 14.52 7.76 5.09
N ALA A 24 14.24 8.08 3.84
CA ALA A 24 14.29 7.14 2.74
C ALA A 24 15.56 7.35 1.91
N PRO A 25 16.41 6.33 1.74
CA PRO A 25 17.55 6.47 0.86
C PRO A 25 17.07 6.62 -0.59
N ASP A 26 17.57 7.63 -1.30
CA ASP A 26 17.44 7.75 -2.74
C ASP A 26 18.84 7.86 -3.34
N ARG A 27 19.24 6.78 -4.04
CA ARG A 27 20.59 6.63 -4.62
C ARG A 27 20.86 7.62 -5.75
N SER A 28 19.83 8.27 -6.29
CA SER A 28 19.93 9.21 -7.40
C SER A 28 19.89 10.68 -6.97
N ARG A 29 19.19 11.00 -5.88
CA ARG A 29 18.95 12.40 -5.45
C ARG A 29 19.31 12.71 -4.00
N GLY A 30 19.91 11.76 -3.27
CA GLY A 30 20.18 11.89 -1.83
C GLY A 30 18.96 11.54 -0.98
N PRO A 31 19.10 11.36 0.35
CA PRO A 31 18.02 10.87 1.20
C PRO A 31 16.79 11.79 1.15
N ARG A 32 15.62 11.19 0.91
CA ARG A 32 14.32 11.88 0.98
C ARG A 32 13.83 11.82 2.42
N ILE A 33 13.52 12.98 2.99
CA ILE A 33 12.94 13.09 4.33
C ILE A 33 11.44 13.29 4.20
N TRP A 34 10.67 12.46 4.88
CA TRP A 34 9.22 12.60 4.98
C TRP A 34 8.86 13.01 6.40
N SER A 35 8.09 14.09 6.54
CA SER A 35 7.47 14.42 7.81
C SER A 35 6.27 13.50 8.10
N PHE A 36 5.76 13.54 9.34
CA PHE A 36 4.49 12.86 9.66
C PHE A 36 3.32 13.45 8.86
N ASP A 37 3.34 14.76 8.58
CA ASP A 37 2.32 15.39 7.74
C ASP A 37 2.37 14.89 6.29
N ASP A 38 3.56 14.75 5.70
CA ASP A 38 3.71 14.18 4.34
C ASP A 38 3.18 12.75 4.27
N LEU A 39 3.50 11.94 5.28
CA LEU A 39 3.01 10.57 5.39
C LEU A 39 1.50 10.53 5.51
N LEU A 40 0.91 11.29 6.43
CA LEU A 40 -0.54 11.30 6.67
C LEU A 40 -1.34 11.86 5.48
N ALA A 41 -0.82 12.88 4.81
CA ALA A 41 -1.41 13.41 3.59
C ALA A 41 -1.43 12.34 2.49
N THR A 42 -0.33 11.61 2.32
CA THR A 42 -0.22 10.53 1.33
C THR A 42 -1.15 9.35 1.67
N VAL A 43 -1.19 8.93 2.94
CA VAL A 43 -2.12 7.91 3.44
C VAL A 43 -3.57 8.29 3.13
N SER A 44 -3.95 9.55 3.39
CA SER A 44 -5.30 10.04 3.14
C SER A 44 -5.64 10.05 1.64
N ARG A 45 -4.67 10.42 0.79
CA ARG A 45 -4.84 10.40 -0.68
C ARG A 45 -5.04 8.98 -1.21
N TYR A 46 -4.28 8.00 -0.74
CA TYR A 46 -4.45 6.60 -1.14
C TYR A 46 -5.77 6.02 -0.65
N ALA A 47 -6.13 6.22 0.63
CA ALA A 47 -7.40 5.72 1.16
C ALA A 47 -8.60 6.32 0.38
N ALA A 48 -8.55 7.61 0.07
CA ALA A 48 -9.58 8.25 -0.75
C ALA A 48 -9.57 7.73 -2.21
N LEU A 49 -8.40 7.43 -2.78
CA LEU A 49 -8.31 6.83 -4.12
C LEU A 49 -8.96 5.45 -4.15
N PHE A 50 -8.68 4.58 -3.18
CA PHE A 50 -9.26 3.23 -3.12
C PHE A 50 -10.78 3.26 -3.06
N VAL A 51 -11.36 4.16 -2.25
CA VAL A 51 -12.81 4.37 -2.21
C VAL A 51 -13.34 4.88 -3.56
N ARG A 52 -12.65 5.82 -4.23
CA ARG A 52 -13.05 6.30 -5.56
C ARG A 52 -12.96 5.23 -6.65
N LEU A 53 -12.09 4.24 -6.49
CA LEU A 53 -11.99 3.07 -7.36
C LEU A 53 -13.10 2.04 -7.07
N GLY A 54 -13.97 2.28 -6.08
CA GLY A 54 -15.11 1.44 -5.76
C GLY A 54 -14.84 0.36 -4.71
N LEU A 55 -13.66 0.35 -4.08
CA LEU A 55 -13.33 -0.66 -3.07
C LEU A 55 -14.17 -0.46 -1.80
N ALA A 56 -14.60 -1.58 -1.21
CA ALA A 56 -15.34 -1.66 0.04
C ALA A 56 -14.44 -2.12 1.20
N ARG A 57 -14.94 -1.93 2.44
CA ARG A 57 -14.27 -2.46 3.63
C ARG A 57 -14.16 -3.98 3.53
N GLY A 58 -12.99 -4.53 3.82
CA GLY A 58 -12.68 -5.95 3.69
C GLY A 58 -12.06 -6.33 2.33
N ASP A 59 -12.13 -5.46 1.32
CA ASP A 59 -11.48 -5.70 0.03
C ASP A 59 -9.97 -5.80 0.20
N ARG A 60 -9.38 -6.71 -0.58
CA ARG A 60 -7.95 -7.01 -0.54
C ARG A 60 -7.20 -6.17 -1.57
N ILE A 61 -6.12 -5.54 -1.13
CA ILE A 61 -5.21 -4.78 -1.99
C ILE A 61 -3.87 -5.51 -1.99
N ALA A 62 -3.54 -6.13 -3.12
CA ALA A 62 -2.25 -6.78 -3.34
C ALA A 62 -1.20 -5.73 -3.73
N LEU A 63 -0.03 -5.79 -3.10
CA LEU A 63 1.06 -4.85 -3.35
C LEU A 63 2.37 -5.59 -3.66
N GLN A 64 2.89 -5.41 -4.87
CA GLN A 64 4.19 -5.95 -5.32
C GLN A 64 5.08 -4.81 -5.82
N VAL A 65 5.68 -4.07 -4.89
CA VAL A 65 6.61 -2.97 -5.19
C VAL A 65 7.83 -3.04 -4.26
N GLU A 66 8.90 -2.35 -4.64
CA GLU A 66 10.06 -2.15 -3.76
C GLU A 66 9.72 -1.36 -2.48
N LYS A 67 10.54 -1.55 -1.45
CA LYS A 67 10.37 -0.85 -0.17
C LYS A 67 10.49 0.66 -0.37
N SER A 68 9.47 1.40 0.04
CA SER A 68 9.40 2.86 -0.11
C SER A 68 8.46 3.50 0.93
N PRO A 69 8.60 4.80 1.24
CA PRO A 69 7.60 5.54 2.01
C PRO A 69 6.19 5.42 1.43
N GLU A 70 6.08 5.42 0.10
CA GLU A 70 4.84 5.26 -0.63
C GLU A 70 4.20 3.88 -0.37
N ALA A 71 4.99 2.80 -0.38
CA ALA A 71 4.50 1.46 -0.04
C ALA A 71 4.00 1.37 1.42
N LEU A 72 4.70 2.01 2.36
CA LEU A 72 4.23 2.11 3.75
C LEU A 72 2.92 2.91 3.85
N ALA A 73 2.80 3.99 3.07
CA ALA A 73 1.58 4.78 3.02
C ALA A 73 0.39 3.97 2.46
N VAL A 74 0.59 3.08 1.49
CA VAL A 74 -0.44 2.13 1.01
C VAL A 74 -0.90 1.21 2.15
N TYR A 75 0.03 0.64 2.92
CA TYR A 75 -0.31 -0.19 4.08
C TYR A 75 -1.17 0.58 5.10
N LEU A 76 -0.74 1.78 5.50
CA LEU A 76 -1.49 2.60 6.45
C LEU A 76 -2.84 3.05 5.88
N ALA A 77 -2.93 3.30 4.57
CA ALA A 77 -4.18 3.60 3.89
C ALA A 77 -5.14 2.40 3.90
N CYS A 78 -4.63 1.17 3.78
CA CYS A 78 -5.42 -0.04 3.95
C CYS A 78 -6.05 -0.08 5.35
N LEU A 79 -5.24 0.10 6.39
CA LEU A 79 -5.72 0.12 7.77
C LEU A 79 -6.75 1.24 8.02
N ARG A 80 -6.49 2.45 7.49
CA ARG A 80 -7.39 3.61 7.62
C ARG A 80 -8.75 3.35 6.95
N GLY A 81 -8.72 2.80 5.74
CA GLY A 81 -9.92 2.52 4.95
C GLY A 81 -10.68 1.26 5.39
N GLY A 82 -10.05 0.39 6.17
CA GLY A 82 -10.60 -0.92 6.52
C GLY A 82 -10.45 -1.95 5.39
N PHE A 83 -9.43 -1.79 4.54
CA PHE A 83 -9.04 -2.74 3.51
C PHE A 83 -8.04 -3.76 4.08
N VAL A 84 -7.93 -4.90 3.41
CA VAL A 84 -6.97 -5.96 3.76
C VAL A 84 -5.71 -5.77 2.92
N PHE A 85 -4.59 -5.48 3.59
CA PHE A 85 -3.29 -5.36 2.93
C PHE A 85 -2.69 -6.75 2.65
N LEU A 86 -2.35 -7.01 1.39
CA LEU A 86 -1.73 -8.26 0.93
C LEU A 86 -0.35 -7.98 0.32
N PRO A 87 0.74 -8.04 1.10
CA PRO A 87 2.09 -7.84 0.57
C PRO A 87 2.53 -9.03 -0.28
N MET A 88 3.10 -8.75 -1.46
CA MET A 88 3.69 -9.76 -2.34
C MET A 88 5.20 -9.57 -2.44
N ASN A 89 5.94 -10.68 -2.52
CA ASN A 89 7.38 -10.64 -2.69
C ASN A 89 7.71 -10.22 -4.14
N MET A 90 8.66 -9.31 -4.30
CA MET A 90 9.20 -8.92 -5.62
C MET A 90 9.88 -10.08 -6.35
N ALA A 91 10.34 -11.09 -5.61
CA ALA A 91 11.01 -12.27 -6.18
C ALA A 91 10.05 -13.36 -6.66
N TYR A 92 8.73 -13.21 -6.49
CA TYR A 92 7.78 -14.22 -6.95
C TYR A 92 7.79 -14.34 -8.48
N ARG A 93 7.81 -15.57 -8.94
CA ARG A 93 7.67 -15.92 -10.35
C ARG A 93 6.21 -15.76 -10.78
N THR A 94 6.01 -15.62 -12.09
CA THR A 94 4.68 -15.40 -12.68
C THR A 94 3.64 -16.46 -12.27
N ASP A 95 4.03 -17.72 -12.15
CA ASP A 95 3.18 -18.83 -11.72
C ASP A 95 2.81 -18.74 -10.22
N GLU A 96 3.74 -18.31 -9.37
CA GLU A 96 3.48 -18.06 -7.94
C GLU A 96 2.52 -16.88 -7.74
N VAL A 97 2.73 -15.80 -8.52
CA VAL A 97 1.84 -14.64 -8.52
C VAL A 97 0.45 -15.01 -9.03
N ASP A 98 0.35 -15.78 -10.11
CA ASP A 98 -0.93 -16.24 -10.65
C ASP A 98 -1.69 -17.12 -9.66
N TYR A 99 -1.00 -18.02 -8.97
CA TYR A 99 -1.57 -18.81 -7.88
C TYR A 99 -2.08 -17.92 -6.74
N LEU A 100 -1.26 -16.97 -6.28
CA LEU A 100 -1.60 -16.10 -5.15
C LEU A 100 -2.78 -15.19 -5.49
N VAL A 101 -2.77 -14.53 -6.65
CA VAL A 101 -3.88 -13.70 -7.13
C VAL A 101 -5.15 -14.55 -7.29
N GLY A 102 -5.02 -15.78 -7.79
CA GLY A 102 -6.12 -16.71 -7.93
C GLY A 102 -6.74 -17.21 -6.63
N ASN A 103 -5.93 -17.39 -5.59
CA ASN A 103 -6.43 -17.83 -4.29
C ASN A 103 -6.95 -16.66 -3.44
N ALA A 104 -6.25 -15.53 -3.51
CA ALA A 104 -6.57 -14.37 -2.71
C ALA A 104 -7.66 -13.50 -3.35
N GLU A 105 -7.86 -13.52 -4.67
CA GLU A 105 -8.87 -12.71 -5.36
C GLU A 105 -8.86 -11.24 -4.88
N PRO A 106 -7.75 -10.49 -5.07
CA PRO A 106 -7.67 -9.09 -4.65
C PRO A 106 -8.53 -8.19 -5.53
N SER A 107 -9.22 -7.22 -4.92
CA SER A 107 -10.01 -6.20 -5.64
C SER A 107 -9.11 -5.16 -6.33
N LEU A 108 -7.85 -5.04 -5.93
CA LEU A 108 -6.86 -4.16 -6.54
C LEU A 108 -5.46 -4.77 -6.44
N VAL A 109 -4.70 -4.69 -7.53
CA VAL A 109 -3.26 -5.01 -7.56
C VAL A 109 -2.48 -3.73 -7.87
N ILE A 110 -1.52 -3.41 -7.01
CA ILE A 110 -0.54 -2.33 -7.20
C ILE A 110 0.82 -2.99 -7.40
N CYS A 111 1.53 -2.65 -8.48
CA CYS A 111 2.79 -3.31 -8.81
C CYS A 111 3.83 -2.35 -9.37
N ASP A 112 5.08 -2.83 -9.38
CA ASP A 112 6.16 -2.15 -10.08
C ASP A 112 5.90 -2.16 -11.60
N PRO A 113 6.14 -1.05 -12.31
CA PRO A 113 5.91 -0.98 -13.76
C PRO A 113 6.61 -2.08 -14.56
N SER A 114 7.76 -2.59 -14.09
CA SER A 114 8.50 -3.66 -14.77
C SER A 114 7.74 -4.99 -14.87
N VAL A 115 6.76 -5.23 -13.99
CA VAL A 115 5.95 -6.47 -13.95
C VAL A 115 4.49 -6.24 -14.33
N GLU A 116 4.09 -5.00 -14.63
CA GLU A 116 2.69 -4.64 -14.89
C GLU A 116 2.07 -5.48 -16.02
N ALA A 117 2.79 -5.70 -17.11
CA ALA A 117 2.27 -6.44 -18.26
C ALA A 117 1.86 -7.88 -17.87
N ALA A 118 2.72 -8.59 -17.14
CA ALA A 118 2.43 -9.96 -16.69
C ALA A 118 1.27 -10.00 -15.69
N LEU A 119 1.22 -9.06 -14.74
CA LEU A 119 0.13 -8.97 -13.77
C LEU A 119 -1.20 -8.61 -14.43
N ARG A 120 -1.19 -7.74 -15.44
CA ARG A 120 -2.38 -7.39 -16.20
C ARG A 120 -2.98 -8.61 -16.92
N GLU A 121 -2.14 -9.46 -17.51
CA GLU A 121 -2.57 -10.73 -18.09
C GLU A 121 -3.15 -11.69 -17.04
N ILE A 122 -2.50 -11.81 -15.88
CA ILE A 122 -2.99 -12.63 -14.76
C ILE A 122 -4.38 -12.16 -14.30
N CYS A 123 -4.54 -10.86 -14.02
CA CYS A 123 -5.81 -10.28 -13.58
C CYS A 123 -6.91 -10.45 -14.64
N ALA A 124 -6.61 -10.18 -15.92
CA ALA A 124 -7.59 -10.29 -17.00
C ALA A 124 -8.18 -11.71 -17.14
N ARG A 125 -7.43 -12.76 -16.80
CA ARG A 125 -7.92 -14.15 -16.80
C ARG A 125 -8.81 -14.49 -15.60
N ARG A 126 -8.73 -13.72 -14.52
CA ARG A 126 -9.34 -14.04 -13.22
C ARG A 126 -10.50 -13.12 -12.83
N GLY A 127 -10.75 -12.06 -13.60
CA GLY A 127 -11.81 -11.07 -13.37
C GLY A 127 -11.33 -9.92 -12.50
#